data_AF-A0A022Q228-F1
#
_entry.id   AF-A0A022Q228-F1
#
_cell.length_a   1.000
_cell.length_b   1.000
_cell.length_c   1.000
_cell.angle_alpha   90.00
_cell.angle_beta   90.00
_cell.angle_gamma   90.00
#
_symmetry.space_group_name_H-M   'P 1'
#
loop_
_entity.id
_entity.type
_entity.pdbx_description
1 polymer ?
#
loop_
_entity_poly.entity_id
_entity_poly.type
_entity_poly.pdbx_seq_one_letter_code
_entity_poly.pdbx_strand_id
1 'polypeptide(L)'
;MGEEELFWRETQTQTQTQSRSQSMDGAASAAAAGWTWPWTLSVLLVLFTYTLLTSPFCSRFRRRLRSFSSSSSSSISTPAATDSLPSIRTISDLDLKNLIDNLNEEEEEEEEVIWENVIHKTSNSISYEAKCCKPNKDGPLKYLSVTTFEDCSVDKLLNFYMDNNYRVQWDKTVVRHQQLQLDHPSSTEIGRTIKKFPFLTPREYVLAWRLWQGIDGSFYCFCKECEHPLAPKEKGYVRVAVFRSGWRIRKVPGRNACEIRMVHQEDAGLNVEMAKMAFAKGIWSYVCKMDDALRKYSAGGKQNNIINPTAVLPIQKVPREFEVVKDMKDAENSMATVNQQHAEICTSKKLTRRPSSKLIANGLLLLGGAIYLSRGHSSLGSKVAMAYLASKLTKRGGAAATASSKKTR
;
A
#
# COMPACT_ATOMS: atom_id res chain seq x y z
N MET A 1 66.22 -14.50 13.27
CA MET A 1 66.50 -14.35 11.82
C MET A 1 66.57 -15.76 11.27
N GLY A 2 65.50 -16.31 10.70
CA GLY A 2 65.59 -17.69 10.17
C GLY A 2 64.32 -18.52 9.95
N GLU A 3 63.11 -18.12 10.36
CA GLU A 3 61.92 -18.99 10.14
C GLU A 3 60.69 -18.31 9.51
N GLU A 4 60.59 -16.98 9.44
CA GLU A 4 59.48 -16.30 8.74
C GLU A 4 59.75 -16.01 7.24
N GLU A 5 61.00 -16.11 6.78
CA GLU A 5 61.36 -15.93 5.35
C GLU A 5 61.20 -17.21 4.51
N LEU A 6 61.05 -18.38 5.15
CA LEU A 6 60.84 -19.66 4.45
C LEU A 6 59.36 -19.94 4.13
N PHE A 7 58.42 -19.39 4.91
CA PHE A 7 56.98 -19.59 4.68
C PHE A 7 56.44 -18.75 3.49
N TRP A 8 57.06 -17.60 3.20
CA TRP A 8 56.65 -16.74 2.08
C TRP A 8 57.30 -17.09 0.73
N ARG A 9 58.37 -17.90 0.70
CA ARG A 9 58.97 -18.41 -0.56
C ARG A 9 58.31 -19.68 -1.08
N GLU A 10 57.69 -20.48 -0.22
CA GLU A 10 57.03 -21.73 -0.60
C GLU A 10 55.59 -21.53 -1.12
N THR A 11 54.94 -20.42 -0.76
CA THR A 11 53.59 -20.07 -1.22
C THR A 11 53.55 -19.34 -2.58
N GLN A 12 54.64 -18.69 -3.00
CA GLN A 12 54.75 -18.09 -4.33
C GLN A 12 55.25 -19.04 -5.44
N THR A 13 55.86 -20.18 -5.10
CA THR A 13 56.30 -21.19 -6.09
C THR A 13 55.23 -22.23 -6.42
N GLN A 14 54.21 -22.40 -5.58
CA GLN A 14 53.05 -23.26 -5.84
C GLN A 14 51.97 -22.59 -6.72
N THR A 15 51.91 -21.26 -6.76
CA THR A 15 50.93 -20.51 -7.57
C THR A 15 51.37 -20.27 -9.01
N GLN A 16 52.62 -20.57 -9.37
CA GLN A 16 53.15 -20.36 -10.73
C GLN A 16 53.35 -21.65 -11.55
N THR A 17 53.26 -22.84 -10.93
CA THR A 17 53.34 -24.14 -11.62
C THR A 17 51.97 -24.78 -11.91
N GLN A 18 50.88 -24.26 -11.33
CA GLN A 18 49.52 -24.75 -11.62
C GLN A 18 48.84 -24.04 -12.81
N SER A 19 49.50 -23.07 -13.44
CA SER A 19 48.99 -22.30 -14.59
C SER A 19 49.64 -22.66 -15.94
N ARG A 20 50.41 -23.77 -16.04
CA ARG A 20 51.16 -24.11 -17.27
C ARG A 20 51.18 -25.61 -17.65
N SER A 21 50.13 -26.37 -17.34
CA SER A 21 50.06 -27.78 -17.81
C SER A 21 48.65 -28.36 -18.01
N GLN A 22 47.69 -27.54 -18.45
CA GLN A 22 46.44 -28.04 -19.06
C GLN A 22 45.99 -27.09 -20.19
N SER A 23 46.85 -26.95 -21.20
CA SER A 23 46.46 -26.59 -22.56
C SER A 23 46.82 -27.77 -23.45
N MET A 24 45.90 -28.15 -24.34
CA MET A 24 45.95 -29.34 -25.22
C MET A 24 45.42 -30.60 -24.52
N ASP A 25 44.08 -30.71 -24.49
CA ASP A 25 43.29 -31.92 -24.75
C ASP A 25 41.89 -31.73 -24.16
N GLY A 26 40.97 -31.22 -24.99
CA GLY A 26 39.59 -30.90 -24.59
C GLY A 26 38.81 -30.05 -25.60
N ALA A 27 39.41 -29.69 -26.73
CA ALA A 27 38.80 -28.85 -27.77
C ALA A 27 37.81 -29.59 -28.71
N ALA A 28 37.27 -30.74 -28.31
CA ALA A 28 36.36 -31.52 -29.16
C ALA A 28 35.23 -32.22 -28.37
N SER A 29 34.48 -31.50 -27.52
CA SER A 29 33.18 -32.02 -27.04
C SER A 29 32.20 -31.00 -26.42
N ALA A 30 32.43 -29.69 -26.52
CA ALA A 30 31.57 -28.69 -25.85
C ALA A 30 30.99 -27.63 -26.81
N ALA A 31 30.79 -27.98 -28.08
CA ALA A 31 30.23 -27.09 -29.10
C ALA A 31 28.83 -27.55 -29.55
N ALA A 32 27.89 -27.75 -28.62
CA ALA A 32 26.50 -28.07 -28.99
C ALA A 32 25.45 -27.82 -27.89
N ALA A 33 25.54 -26.78 -27.07
CA ALA A 33 24.41 -26.39 -26.20
C ALA A 33 24.56 -24.99 -25.60
N GLY A 34 24.20 -23.98 -26.38
CA GLY A 34 24.10 -22.59 -25.91
C GLY A 34 24.01 -21.70 -27.13
N TRP A 35 23.43 -20.51 -27.01
CA TRP A 35 23.32 -19.50 -28.08
C TRP A 35 22.08 -19.53 -28.99
N THR A 36 20.96 -20.17 -28.62
CA THR A 36 19.67 -19.97 -29.36
C THR A 36 18.65 -19.07 -28.65
N TRP A 37 18.92 -18.66 -27.41
CA TRP A 37 17.99 -17.83 -26.63
C TRP A 37 17.98 -16.33 -26.98
N PRO A 38 19.10 -15.69 -27.40
CA PRO A 38 19.05 -14.28 -27.79
C PRO A 38 18.28 -14.06 -29.11
N TRP A 39 18.52 -14.95 -30.09
CA TRP A 39 17.95 -14.84 -31.43
C TRP A 39 16.44 -15.07 -31.45
N THR A 40 15.94 -15.98 -30.62
CA THR A 40 14.50 -16.23 -30.50
C THR A 40 13.75 -15.04 -29.88
N LEU A 41 14.33 -14.38 -28.86
CA LEU A 41 13.77 -13.16 -28.29
C LEU A 41 13.83 -11.97 -29.25
N SER A 42 14.92 -11.81 -30.01
CA SER A 42 15.03 -10.78 -31.04
C SER A 42 14.03 -10.98 -32.18
N VAL A 43 13.82 -12.22 -32.63
CA VAL A 43 12.83 -12.53 -33.68
C VAL A 43 11.40 -12.30 -33.16
N LEU A 44 11.10 -12.65 -31.90
CA LEU A 44 9.80 -12.36 -31.30
C LEU A 44 9.54 -10.85 -31.14
N LEU A 45 10.56 -10.06 -30.81
CA LEU A 45 10.46 -8.60 -30.73
C LEU A 45 10.21 -7.97 -32.11
N VAL A 46 10.87 -8.46 -33.15
CA VAL A 46 10.68 -8.02 -34.54
C VAL A 46 9.29 -8.41 -35.06
N LEU A 47 8.81 -9.62 -34.78
CA LEU A 47 7.45 -10.04 -35.14
C LEU A 47 6.38 -9.25 -34.38
N PHE A 48 6.61 -8.93 -33.10
CA PHE A 48 5.71 -8.11 -32.29
C PHE A 48 5.65 -6.65 -32.77
N THR A 49 6.78 -6.07 -33.14
CA THR A 49 6.83 -4.70 -33.70
C THR A 49 6.24 -4.64 -35.11
N TYR A 50 6.49 -5.65 -35.96
CA TYR A 50 5.89 -5.75 -37.29
C TYR A 50 4.37 -5.93 -37.24
N THR A 51 3.84 -6.73 -36.31
CA THR A 51 2.38 -6.91 -36.14
C THR A 51 1.68 -5.66 -35.59
N LEU A 52 2.36 -4.85 -34.76
CA LEU A 52 1.85 -3.54 -34.33
C LEU A 52 1.87 -2.49 -35.45
N LEU A 53 2.84 -2.55 -36.37
CA LEU A 53 2.97 -1.63 -37.49
C LEU A 53 2.12 -2.04 -38.72
N THR A 54 1.77 -3.32 -38.85
CA THR A 54 0.98 -3.85 -39.99
C THR A 54 -0.47 -4.21 -39.64
N SER A 55 -0.87 -4.11 -38.37
CA SER A 55 -2.28 -4.21 -37.98
C SER A 55 -3.08 -3.03 -38.52
N PRO A 56 -4.22 -3.24 -39.22
CA PRO A 56 -4.96 -2.17 -39.88
C PRO A 56 -5.71 -1.23 -38.91
N PHE A 57 -5.52 -1.35 -37.59
CA PHE A 57 -6.22 -0.54 -36.60
C PHE A 57 -5.70 0.91 -36.49
N CYS A 58 -4.47 1.19 -36.96
CA CYS A 58 -3.92 2.56 -36.97
C CYS A 58 -4.40 3.44 -38.14
N SER A 59 -5.28 2.93 -39.01
CA SER A 59 -5.85 3.71 -40.12
C SER A 59 -7.19 4.40 -39.79
N ARG A 60 -7.79 4.15 -38.62
CA ARG A 60 -9.09 4.76 -38.22
C ARG A 60 -9.00 5.99 -37.31
N PHE A 61 -7.82 6.37 -36.83
CA PHE A 61 -7.68 7.56 -35.97
C PHE A 61 -7.16 8.83 -36.68
N ARG A 62 -6.98 8.79 -38.01
CA ARG A 62 -6.61 9.96 -38.84
C ARG A 62 -7.76 10.57 -39.63
N ARG A 63 -9.02 10.19 -39.37
CA ARG A 63 -10.21 10.80 -40.00
C ARG A 63 -11.29 11.15 -38.98
N ARG A 64 -11.01 12.15 -38.15
CA ARG A 64 -12.06 13.00 -37.52
C ARG A 64 -11.48 14.33 -37.04
N LEU A 65 -10.84 15.04 -37.96
CA LEU A 65 -10.60 16.48 -37.86
C LEU A 65 -10.91 17.06 -39.23
N ARG A 66 -12.18 17.39 -39.45
CA ARG A 66 -12.64 18.45 -40.37
C ARG A 66 -14.16 18.60 -40.25
N SER A 67 -14.56 19.87 -40.27
CA SER A 67 -15.91 20.46 -40.28
C SER A 67 -16.71 20.37 -38.99
N PHE A 68 -16.76 21.48 -38.25
CA PHE A 68 -17.95 22.34 -38.29
C PHE A 68 -17.52 23.78 -38.01
N SER A 69 -17.64 24.62 -39.03
CA SER A 69 -17.66 26.08 -38.90
C SER A 69 -19.08 26.50 -39.21
N SER A 70 -19.71 27.23 -38.29
CA SER A 70 -20.71 28.24 -38.63
C SER A 70 -20.80 29.23 -37.48
N SER A 71 -20.48 30.47 -37.83
CA SER A 71 -20.68 31.72 -37.11
C SER A 71 -22.17 32.02 -36.84
N SER A 72 -22.45 32.60 -35.69
CA SER A 72 -23.37 33.75 -35.57
C SER A 72 -23.14 34.51 -34.27
N SER A 73 -23.40 35.81 -34.38
CA SER A 73 -22.89 36.93 -33.61
C SER A 73 -23.81 37.38 -32.46
N SER A 74 -23.17 37.76 -31.35
CA SER A 74 -23.47 38.85 -30.41
C SER A 74 -24.92 39.18 -30.03
N SER A 75 -25.19 39.11 -28.71
CA SER A 75 -25.85 40.22 -28.00
C SER A 75 -25.30 40.32 -26.57
N ILE A 76 -24.95 41.54 -26.19
CA ILE A 76 -24.50 41.97 -24.87
C ILE A 76 -25.73 42.17 -23.99
N SER A 77 -25.72 41.56 -22.82
CA SER A 77 -26.51 42.01 -21.68
C SER A 77 -25.82 41.55 -20.39
N THR A 78 -25.20 42.51 -19.71
CA THR A 78 -24.75 42.41 -18.32
C THR A 78 -25.97 42.14 -17.42
N PRO A 79 -25.79 41.31 -16.39
CA PRO A 79 -26.22 41.76 -15.07
C PRO A 79 -25.09 41.61 -14.05
N ALA A 80 -25.10 42.57 -13.13
CA ALA A 80 -24.28 42.61 -11.94
C ALA A 80 -24.74 41.55 -10.91
N ALA A 81 -23.81 41.28 -9.99
CA ALA A 81 -23.99 40.72 -8.65
C ALA A 81 -23.94 39.18 -8.49
N THR A 82 -22.88 38.79 -7.76
CA THR A 82 -22.79 37.64 -6.85
C THR A 82 -23.04 36.25 -7.44
N ASP A 83 -22.04 35.72 -8.14
CA ASP A 83 -21.88 34.27 -8.26
C ASP A 83 -20.91 33.80 -7.19
N SER A 84 -21.49 33.26 -6.12
CA SER A 84 -20.84 32.39 -5.16
C SER A 84 -20.14 31.25 -5.92
N LEU A 85 -18.84 31.11 -5.67
CA LEU A 85 -18.08 29.92 -6.08
C LEU A 85 -18.90 28.66 -5.74
N PRO A 86 -18.96 27.64 -6.61
CA PRO A 86 -19.69 26.41 -6.31
C PRO A 86 -19.18 25.87 -4.98
N SER A 87 -20.07 25.83 -3.99
CA SER A 87 -19.80 25.53 -2.58
C SER A 87 -18.61 24.59 -2.42
N ILE A 88 -17.46 25.15 -2.01
CA ILE A 88 -16.36 24.38 -1.44
C ILE A 88 -17.05 23.52 -0.37
N ARG A 89 -17.05 22.19 -0.51
CA ARG A 89 -17.70 21.30 0.46
C ARG A 89 -16.93 21.41 1.77
N THR A 90 -17.28 22.40 2.58
CA THR A 90 -16.70 22.68 3.88
C THR A 90 -16.87 21.46 4.77
N ILE A 91 -15.87 21.18 5.60
CA ILE A 91 -15.97 20.15 6.62
C ILE A 91 -16.95 20.64 7.70
N SER A 92 -17.91 19.81 8.08
CA SER A 92 -18.94 20.17 9.06
C SER A 92 -18.73 19.42 10.38
N ASP A 93 -19.45 19.83 11.41
CA ASP A 93 -19.44 19.12 12.69
C ASP A 93 -20.09 17.73 12.58
N LEU A 94 -20.99 17.54 11.60
CA LEU A 94 -21.52 16.21 11.26
C LEU A 94 -20.43 15.28 10.73
N ASP A 95 -19.46 15.79 9.95
CA ASP A 95 -18.32 14.98 9.52
C ASP A 95 -17.49 14.50 10.72
N LEU A 96 -17.30 15.37 11.72
CA LEU A 96 -16.62 15.01 12.97
C LEU A 96 -17.41 13.99 13.79
N LYS A 97 -18.73 14.18 13.95
CA LYS A 97 -19.58 13.24 14.66
C LYS A 97 -19.50 11.85 14.01
N ASN A 98 -19.72 11.78 12.69
CA ASN A 98 -19.64 10.54 11.94
C ASN A 98 -18.25 9.90 12.08
N LEU A 99 -17.18 10.70 12.08
CA LEU A 99 -15.84 10.19 12.34
C LEU A 99 -15.73 9.56 13.73
N ILE A 100 -16.22 10.22 14.78
CA ILE A 100 -16.19 9.71 16.16
C ILE A 100 -16.97 8.40 16.27
N ASP A 101 -18.21 8.37 15.77
CA ASP A 101 -19.07 7.18 15.79
C ASP A 101 -18.34 6.00 15.10
N ASN A 102 -17.80 6.23 13.90
CA ASN A 102 -17.06 5.21 13.14
C ASN A 102 -15.77 4.77 13.82
N LEU A 103 -15.06 5.68 14.47
CA LEU A 103 -13.85 5.36 15.23
C LEU A 103 -14.17 4.63 16.53
N ASN A 104 -15.37 4.76 17.08
CA ASN A 104 -15.81 4.03 18.26
C ASN A 104 -16.47 2.70 17.90
N GLU A 105 -16.75 2.47 16.62
CA GLU A 105 -17.55 1.33 16.13
C GLU A 105 -18.97 1.35 16.72
N GLU A 106 -19.54 2.54 16.87
CA GLU A 106 -20.94 2.70 17.21
C GLU A 106 -21.78 2.26 16.00
N GLU A 107 -22.71 1.32 16.23
CA GLU A 107 -23.53 0.73 15.18
C GLU A 107 -24.54 1.76 14.64
N GLU A 108 -24.54 1.97 13.33
CA GLU A 108 -25.71 2.55 12.65
C GLU A 108 -26.76 1.43 12.53
N GLU A 109 -28.03 1.71 12.82
CA GLU A 109 -29.15 0.73 12.84
C GLU A 109 -29.44 0.07 11.46
N GLU A 110 -28.65 0.37 10.43
CA GLU A 110 -28.81 -0.17 9.07
C GLU A 110 -27.92 -1.40 8.83
N GLU A 111 -28.43 -2.31 7.98
CA GLU A 111 -27.86 -3.60 7.52
C GLU A 111 -26.47 -3.97 8.08
N GLU A 112 -26.39 -5.09 8.82
CA GLU A 112 -25.18 -5.63 9.46
C GLU A 112 -23.94 -5.58 8.53
N VAL A 113 -23.12 -4.53 8.69
CA VAL A 113 -21.91 -4.33 7.90
C VAL A 113 -20.85 -5.32 8.39
N ILE A 114 -20.61 -6.38 7.61
CA ILE A 114 -19.64 -7.41 7.95
C ILE A 114 -18.20 -6.87 7.79
N TRP A 115 -17.49 -6.77 8.91
CA TRP A 115 -16.07 -6.44 8.95
C TRP A 115 -15.19 -7.69 8.84
N GLU A 116 -14.23 -7.66 7.93
CA GLU A 116 -13.25 -8.72 7.72
C GLU A 116 -11.85 -8.28 8.17
N ASN A 117 -11.20 -9.10 9.00
CA ASN A 117 -9.82 -8.86 9.42
C ASN A 117 -8.86 -8.98 8.24
N VAL A 118 -8.04 -7.95 8.04
CA VAL A 118 -7.07 -7.90 6.93
C VAL A 118 -5.67 -8.24 7.41
N ILE A 119 -5.26 -7.69 8.55
CA ILE A 119 -3.92 -7.89 9.09
C ILE A 119 -3.88 -7.57 10.58
N HIS A 120 -3.06 -8.31 11.31
CA HIS A 120 -2.62 -7.96 12.66
C HIS A 120 -1.15 -8.35 12.77
N LYS A 121 -0.28 -7.38 13.03
CA LYS A 121 1.16 -7.57 13.17
C LYS A 121 1.74 -6.63 14.22
N THR A 122 2.75 -7.12 14.93
CA THR A 122 3.42 -6.38 16.00
C THR A 122 4.92 -6.58 15.91
N SER A 123 5.64 -5.56 16.36
CA SER A 123 7.07 -5.55 16.60
C SER A 123 7.33 -4.90 17.97
N ASN A 124 8.59 -4.70 18.34
CA ASN A 124 8.93 -4.09 19.63
C ASN A 124 8.56 -2.60 19.73
N SER A 125 8.52 -1.88 18.60
CA SER A 125 8.29 -0.42 18.58
C SER A 125 6.92 -0.02 18.03
N ILE A 126 6.26 -0.92 17.29
CA ILE A 126 5.00 -0.64 16.60
C ILE A 126 4.12 -1.88 16.47
N SER A 127 2.81 -1.69 16.67
CA SER A 127 1.76 -2.65 16.30
C SER A 127 0.80 -2.05 15.29
N TYR A 128 0.23 -2.91 14.45
CA TYR A 128 -0.73 -2.54 13.43
C TYR A 128 -1.81 -3.61 13.28
N GLU A 129 -3.05 -3.19 13.35
CA GLU A 129 -4.21 -3.99 12.99
C GLU A 129 -5.10 -3.22 12.01
N ALA A 130 -5.70 -3.95 11.08
CA ALA A 130 -6.69 -3.40 10.17
C ALA A 130 -7.75 -4.42 9.79
N LYS A 131 -8.97 -3.94 9.68
CA LYS A 131 -10.13 -4.65 9.13
C LYS A 131 -10.77 -3.81 8.04
N CYS A 132 -11.49 -4.46 7.13
CA CYS A 132 -12.23 -3.78 6.06
C CYS A 132 -13.64 -4.33 5.93
N CYS A 133 -14.56 -3.47 5.50
CA CYS A 133 -15.89 -3.85 5.10
C CYS A 133 -16.23 -3.24 3.74
N LYS A 134 -17.28 -3.77 3.12
CA LYS A 134 -17.83 -3.23 1.88
C LYS A 134 -19.20 -2.59 2.20
N PRO A 135 -19.26 -1.28 2.47
CA PRO A 135 -20.51 -0.65 2.92
C PRO A 135 -21.58 -0.65 1.83
N ASN A 136 -21.19 -0.50 0.55
CA ASN A 136 -22.09 -0.55 -0.60
C ASN A 136 -21.63 -1.62 -1.57
N LYS A 137 -22.56 -2.37 -2.18
CA LYS A 137 -22.25 -3.46 -3.14
C LYS A 137 -21.30 -3.06 -4.27
N ASP A 138 -21.34 -1.82 -4.72
CA ASP A 138 -20.48 -1.30 -5.79
C ASP A 138 -19.50 -0.21 -5.31
N GLY A 139 -19.44 0.04 -4.00
CA GLY A 139 -18.58 1.06 -3.43
C GLY A 139 -17.14 0.60 -3.14
N PRO A 140 -16.22 1.55 -2.90
CA PRO A 140 -14.89 1.24 -2.39
C PRO A 140 -14.94 0.65 -0.98
N LEU A 141 -13.92 -0.15 -0.64
CA LEU A 141 -13.77 -0.70 0.71
C LEU A 141 -13.56 0.43 1.72
N LYS A 142 -14.17 0.26 2.88
CA LYS A 142 -13.92 1.06 4.06
C LYS A 142 -13.00 0.27 4.97
N TYR A 143 -11.94 0.91 5.44
CA TYR A 143 -10.95 0.35 6.34
C TYR A 143 -11.06 1.02 7.71
N LEU A 144 -10.92 0.21 8.75
CA LEU A 144 -10.64 0.66 10.11
C LEU A 144 -9.28 0.08 10.50
N SER A 145 -8.38 0.93 10.98
CA SER A 145 -7.06 0.50 11.43
C SER A 145 -6.65 1.17 12.72
N VAL A 146 -5.84 0.47 13.51
CA VAL A 146 -5.19 0.99 14.71
C VAL A 146 -3.70 0.76 14.54
N THR A 147 -2.93 1.83 14.72
CA THR A 147 -1.46 1.76 14.80
C THR A 147 -1.04 2.27 16.17
N THR A 148 -0.26 1.48 16.91
CA THR A 148 0.27 1.87 18.22
C THR A 148 1.78 2.02 18.12
N PHE A 149 2.29 3.19 18.48
CA PHE A 149 3.71 3.51 18.51
C PHE A 149 4.19 3.54 19.96
N GLU A 150 5.14 2.68 20.30
CA GLU A 150 5.81 2.69 21.61
C GLU A 150 6.72 3.90 21.74
N ASP A 151 6.95 4.38 22.96
CA ASP A 151 7.86 5.49 23.26
C ASP A 151 7.62 6.74 22.41
N CYS A 152 6.35 7.04 22.14
CA CYS A 152 5.90 8.17 21.33
C CYS A 152 4.87 9.00 22.09
N SER A 153 5.02 10.33 22.08
CA SER A 153 4.02 11.25 22.62
C SER A 153 3.00 11.66 21.56
N VAL A 154 1.81 12.07 22.01
CA VAL A 154 0.72 12.57 21.14
C VAL A 154 1.20 13.70 20.24
N ASP A 155 1.90 14.71 20.79
CA ASP A 155 2.37 15.85 20.01
C ASP A 155 3.39 15.46 18.94
N LYS A 156 4.27 14.49 19.23
CA LYS A 156 5.24 13.98 18.25
C LYS A 156 4.54 13.31 17.09
N LEU A 157 3.55 12.45 17.37
CA LEU A 157 2.81 11.76 16.32
C LEU A 157 1.94 12.74 15.51
N LEU A 158 1.31 13.71 16.17
CA LEU A 158 0.53 14.77 15.54
C LEU A 158 1.38 15.60 14.57
N ASN A 159 2.51 16.13 15.04
CA ASN A 159 3.42 16.93 14.22
C ASN A 159 3.95 16.13 13.02
N PHE A 160 4.31 14.86 13.22
CA PHE A 160 4.74 13.98 12.14
C PHE A 160 3.63 13.74 11.10
N TYR A 161 2.38 13.54 11.52
CA TYR A 161 1.24 13.32 10.62
C TYR A 161 0.86 14.57 9.82
N MET A 162 1.02 15.76 10.43
CA MET A 162 0.67 17.05 9.83
C MET A 162 1.78 17.66 8.97
N ASP A 163 3.01 17.17 9.07
CA ASP A 163 4.13 17.68 8.27
C ASP A 163 4.12 17.12 6.84
N ASN A 164 3.37 17.78 5.96
CA ASN A 164 3.32 17.45 4.54
C ASN A 164 4.68 17.58 3.85
N ASN A 165 5.57 18.49 4.30
CA ASN A 165 6.89 18.67 3.71
C ASN A 165 7.82 17.49 4.04
N TYR A 166 7.75 16.97 5.27
CA TYR A 166 8.45 15.75 5.64
C TYR A 166 7.82 14.52 4.99
N ARG A 167 6.50 14.50 4.81
CA ARG A 167 5.81 13.42 4.10
C ARG A 167 6.37 13.18 2.69
N VAL A 168 6.64 14.25 1.93
CA VAL A 168 7.28 14.14 0.60
C VAL A 168 8.69 13.52 0.68
N GLN A 169 9.41 13.70 1.78
CA GLN A 169 10.79 13.20 1.94
C GLN A 169 10.85 11.69 2.19
N TRP A 170 9.94 11.15 3.02
CA TRP A 170 10.02 9.74 3.44
C TRP A 170 9.03 8.82 2.70
N ASP A 171 7.85 9.31 2.32
CA ASP A 171 6.84 8.52 1.61
C ASP A 171 7.08 8.60 0.11
N LYS A 172 7.72 7.56 -0.44
CA LYS A 172 8.04 7.44 -1.87
C LYS A 172 6.81 7.45 -2.79
N THR A 173 5.61 7.24 -2.26
CA THR A 173 4.39 7.36 -3.06
C THR A 173 4.00 8.81 -3.27
N VAL A 174 4.38 9.73 -2.38
CA VAL A 174 4.05 11.16 -2.48
C VAL A 174 5.13 11.87 -3.29
N VAL A 175 4.78 12.30 -4.50
CA VAL A 175 5.70 12.96 -5.43
C VAL A 175 5.74 14.46 -5.19
N ARG A 176 4.58 15.05 -4.89
CA ARG A 176 4.42 16.48 -4.69
C ARG A 176 3.26 16.73 -3.75
N HIS A 177 3.42 17.72 -2.89
CA HIS A 177 2.36 18.32 -2.10
C HIS A 177 2.36 19.83 -2.32
N GLN A 178 1.18 20.44 -2.34
CA GLN A 178 1.01 21.88 -2.44
C GLN A 178 -0.19 22.30 -1.59
N GLN A 179 0.03 23.20 -0.65
CA GLN A 179 -1.04 23.89 0.06
C GLN A 179 -1.74 24.87 -0.90
N LEU A 180 -3.06 24.76 -1.03
CA LEU A 180 -3.85 25.57 -1.96
C LEU A 180 -4.56 26.73 -1.25
N GLN A 181 -5.15 26.47 -0.08
CA GLN A 181 -5.94 27.45 0.66
C GLN A 181 -5.92 27.14 2.15
N LEU A 182 -5.92 28.21 2.94
CA LEU A 182 -6.14 28.20 4.39
C LEU A 182 -7.39 29.01 4.69
N ASP A 183 -8.46 28.34 5.09
CA ASP A 183 -9.71 28.99 5.44
C ASP A 183 -9.81 29.18 6.96
N HIS A 184 -9.44 30.36 7.45
CA HIS A 184 -9.42 30.67 8.89
C HIS A 184 -10.79 30.55 9.57
N PRO A 185 -11.89 31.14 9.04
CA PRO A 185 -13.22 31.04 9.66
C PRO A 185 -13.68 29.61 9.89
N SER A 186 -13.46 28.73 8.92
CA SER A 186 -13.83 27.33 9.06
C SER A 186 -12.71 26.48 9.65
N SER A 187 -11.49 27.00 9.81
CA SER A 187 -10.30 26.21 10.19
C SER A 187 -10.10 24.98 9.29
N THR A 188 -10.46 25.09 8.01
CA THR A 188 -10.23 24.06 6.99
C THR A 188 -9.06 24.44 6.11
N GLU A 189 -8.15 23.50 5.91
CA GLU A 189 -7.04 23.62 4.97
C GLU A 189 -7.34 22.78 3.74
N ILE A 190 -6.96 23.29 2.56
CA ILE A 190 -7.10 22.59 1.29
C ILE A 190 -5.71 22.42 0.69
N GLY A 191 -5.41 21.19 0.27
CA GLY A 191 -4.14 20.86 -0.37
C GLY A 191 -4.29 19.92 -1.55
N ARG A 192 -3.30 20.00 -2.44
CA ARG A 192 -3.12 19.14 -3.61
C ARG A 192 -1.96 18.20 -3.37
N THR A 193 -2.20 16.90 -3.47
CA THR A 193 -1.16 15.87 -3.39
C THR A 193 -1.15 15.02 -4.65
N ILE A 194 0.02 14.82 -5.24
CA ILE A 194 0.21 13.87 -6.35
C ILE A 194 0.89 12.62 -5.80
N LYS A 195 0.22 11.48 -5.92
CA LYS A 195 0.80 10.18 -5.57
C LYS A 195 1.10 9.34 -6.80
N LYS A 196 2.23 8.65 -6.78
CA LYS A 196 2.64 7.70 -7.81
C LYS A 196 2.78 6.32 -7.19
N PHE A 197 1.98 5.40 -7.71
CA PHE A 197 2.03 3.99 -7.36
C PHE A 197 2.65 3.20 -8.52
N PRO A 198 3.37 2.09 -8.26
CA PRO A 198 3.90 1.25 -9.32
C PRO A 198 2.81 0.80 -10.29
N PHE A 199 3.11 0.83 -11.60
CA PHE A 199 2.22 0.37 -12.70
C PHE A 199 0.90 1.14 -12.87
N LEU A 200 0.75 2.28 -12.18
CA LEU A 200 -0.47 3.07 -12.16
C LEU A 200 -0.19 4.50 -12.63
N THR A 201 -1.11 5.08 -13.40
CA THR A 201 -1.12 6.54 -13.67
C THR A 201 -1.06 7.30 -12.34
N PRO A 202 -0.31 8.41 -12.20
CA PRO A 202 -0.30 9.12 -10.94
C PRO A 202 -1.70 9.59 -10.55
N ARG A 203 -2.03 9.48 -9.27
CA ARG A 203 -3.31 9.91 -8.69
C ARG A 203 -3.15 11.32 -8.14
N GLU A 204 -4.14 12.15 -8.43
CA GLU A 204 -4.25 13.49 -7.89
C GLU A 204 -5.32 13.53 -6.81
N TYR A 205 -4.94 14.06 -5.65
CA TYR A 205 -5.78 14.27 -4.50
C TYR A 205 -5.91 15.77 -4.27
N VAL A 206 -7.13 16.29 -4.31
CA VAL A 206 -7.46 17.65 -3.86
C VAL A 206 -8.37 17.47 -2.66
N LEU A 207 -7.83 17.72 -1.48
CA LEU A 207 -8.44 17.35 -0.21
C LEU A 207 -8.59 18.58 0.67
N ALA A 208 -9.74 18.69 1.31
CA ALA A 208 -9.95 19.56 2.45
C ALA A 208 -9.74 18.74 3.73
N TRP A 209 -9.10 19.32 4.75
CA TRP A 209 -9.00 18.73 6.09
C TRP A 209 -9.18 19.75 7.21
N ARG A 210 -9.63 19.27 8.37
CA ARG A 210 -9.81 20.06 9.60
C ARG A 210 -9.34 19.24 10.80
N LEU A 211 -8.80 19.93 11.81
CA LEU A 211 -8.37 19.36 13.07
C LEU A 211 -9.21 19.84 14.24
N TRP A 212 -9.44 18.94 15.17
CA TRP A 212 -10.06 19.21 16.45
C TRP A 212 -9.24 18.61 17.60
N GLN A 213 -9.35 19.21 18.77
CA GLN A 213 -8.77 18.71 20.02
C GLN A 213 -9.90 18.42 21.02
N GLY A 214 -9.94 17.19 21.52
CA GLY A 214 -10.86 16.77 22.57
C GLY A 214 -10.37 17.20 23.96
N ILE A 215 -11.28 17.22 24.93
CA ILE A 215 -10.98 17.53 26.35
C ILE A 215 -9.99 16.55 26.99
N ASP A 216 -9.96 15.30 26.53
CA ASP A 216 -9.06 14.24 27.00
C ASP A 216 -7.63 14.38 26.45
N GLY A 217 -7.37 15.45 25.68
CA GLY A 217 -6.10 15.69 25.00
C GLY A 217 -5.92 14.87 23.72
N SER A 218 -6.95 14.17 23.25
CA SER A 218 -6.94 13.53 21.94
C SER A 218 -7.07 14.55 20.81
N PHE A 219 -6.57 14.18 19.62
CA PHE A 219 -6.71 14.97 18.41
C PHE A 219 -7.47 14.19 17.35
N TYR A 220 -8.41 14.86 16.70
CA TYR A 220 -9.18 14.34 15.58
C TYR A 220 -8.81 15.11 14.32
N CYS A 221 -8.79 14.42 13.20
CA CYS A 221 -8.70 15.05 11.89
C CYS A 221 -9.62 14.33 10.92
N PHE A 222 -10.33 15.09 10.12
CA PHE A 222 -11.14 14.58 9.02
C PHE A 222 -10.67 15.22 7.72
N CYS A 223 -10.61 14.41 6.67
CA CYS A 223 -10.08 14.76 5.38
C CYS A 223 -10.98 14.19 4.28
N LYS A 224 -11.36 15.05 3.32
CA LYS A 224 -12.40 14.72 2.35
C LYS A 224 -12.10 15.34 0.98
N GLU A 225 -12.42 14.65 -0.13
CA GLU A 225 -12.20 15.23 -1.45
C GLU A 225 -13.01 16.51 -1.69
N CYS A 226 -12.43 17.45 -2.42
CA CYS A 226 -13.09 18.67 -2.87
C CYS A 226 -12.58 19.10 -4.25
N GLU A 227 -13.25 20.07 -4.87
CA GLU A 227 -12.75 20.76 -6.06
C GLU A 227 -12.17 22.12 -5.64
N HIS A 228 -11.17 22.60 -6.37
CA HIS A 228 -10.51 23.88 -6.08
C HIS A 228 -10.05 24.57 -7.37
N PRO A 229 -10.29 25.88 -7.56
CA PRO A 229 -9.94 26.58 -8.81
C PRO A 229 -8.45 26.53 -9.17
N LEU A 230 -7.57 26.55 -8.17
CA LEU A 230 -6.11 26.43 -8.36
C LEU A 230 -5.63 25.00 -8.69
N ALA A 231 -6.52 24.02 -8.71
CA ALA A 231 -6.24 22.64 -9.06
C ALA A 231 -7.28 22.10 -10.06
N PRO A 232 -7.34 22.65 -11.30
CA PRO A 232 -8.20 22.11 -12.34
C PRO A 232 -7.72 20.69 -12.74
N LYS A 233 -8.62 19.90 -13.32
CA LYS A 233 -8.30 18.52 -13.73
C LYS A 233 -7.26 18.52 -14.85
N GLU A 234 -6.16 17.82 -14.64
CA GLU A 234 -5.07 17.68 -15.60
C GLU A 234 -5.04 16.29 -16.23
N LYS A 235 -4.83 16.19 -17.55
CA LYS A 235 -4.80 14.90 -18.27
C LYS A 235 -3.68 13.95 -17.83
N GLY A 236 -2.64 14.46 -17.16
CA GLY A 236 -1.52 13.68 -16.66
C GLY A 236 -1.84 12.86 -15.41
N TYR A 237 -2.97 13.12 -14.76
CA TYR A 237 -3.34 12.53 -13.49
C TYR A 237 -4.75 11.95 -13.52
N VAL A 238 -4.98 10.92 -12.70
CA VAL A 238 -6.32 10.45 -12.36
C VAL A 238 -6.75 11.14 -11.07
N ARG A 239 -7.72 12.07 -11.15
CA ARG A 239 -8.32 12.70 -9.96
C ARG A 239 -9.09 11.66 -9.16
N VAL A 240 -8.77 11.52 -7.88
CA VAL A 240 -9.53 10.68 -6.95
C VAL A 240 -10.84 11.36 -6.63
N ALA A 241 -11.95 10.73 -7.04
CA ALA A 241 -13.29 11.31 -6.92
C ALA A 241 -13.99 10.98 -5.59
N VAL A 242 -13.53 9.94 -4.89
CA VAL A 242 -14.04 9.55 -3.57
C VAL A 242 -12.84 9.36 -2.65
N PHE A 243 -12.75 10.19 -1.63
CA PHE A 243 -11.77 10.11 -0.56
C PHE A 243 -12.39 10.63 0.73
N ARG A 244 -12.61 9.73 1.68
CA ARG A 244 -13.07 10.05 3.04
C ARG A 244 -12.15 9.36 4.01
N SER A 245 -11.41 10.14 4.79
CA SER A 245 -10.52 9.59 5.79
C SER A 245 -10.53 10.46 7.02
N GLY A 246 -10.52 9.83 8.19
CA GLY A 246 -10.28 10.56 9.41
C GLY A 246 -9.62 9.68 10.45
N TRP A 247 -9.02 10.32 11.44
CA TRP A 247 -8.26 9.64 12.47
C TRP A 247 -8.39 10.33 13.82
N ARG A 248 -8.16 9.55 14.88
CA ARG A 248 -7.95 10.02 16.26
C ARG A 248 -6.56 9.60 16.73
N ILE A 249 -5.80 10.56 17.22
CA ILE A 249 -4.54 10.32 17.96
C ILE A 249 -4.82 10.49 19.45
N ARG A 250 -4.41 9.53 20.27
CA ARG A 250 -4.47 9.64 21.73
C ARG A 250 -3.36 8.85 22.41
N LYS A 251 -3.12 9.16 23.68
CA LYS A 251 -2.22 8.39 24.54
C LYS A 251 -2.86 7.05 24.89
N VAL A 252 -2.05 5.99 24.96
CA VAL A 252 -2.49 4.70 25.49
C VAL A 252 -2.45 4.75 27.03
N PRO A 253 -3.56 4.49 27.74
CA PRO A 253 -3.57 4.50 29.21
C PRO A 253 -2.55 3.52 29.81
N GLY A 254 -1.84 3.94 30.85
CA GLY A 254 -0.88 3.09 31.57
C GLY A 254 0.37 2.66 30.80
N ARG A 255 0.55 3.13 29.55
CA ARG A 255 1.65 2.72 28.68
C ARG A 255 2.35 3.96 28.10
N ASN A 256 3.67 3.89 27.94
CA ASN A 256 4.40 4.92 27.20
C ASN A 256 4.21 4.69 25.69
N ALA A 257 3.00 4.91 25.20
CA ALA A 257 2.66 4.70 23.80
C ALA A 257 1.56 5.67 23.36
N CYS A 258 1.50 5.89 22.06
CA CYS A 258 0.47 6.67 21.41
C CYS A 258 -0.18 5.82 20.32
N GLU A 259 -1.51 5.85 20.25
CA GLU A 259 -2.25 5.19 19.18
C GLU A 259 -2.81 6.22 18.19
N ILE A 260 -2.87 5.82 16.93
CA ILE A 260 -3.70 6.44 15.91
C ILE A 260 -4.70 5.41 15.40
N ARG A 261 -5.99 5.70 15.59
CA ARG A 261 -7.09 4.94 15.00
C ARG A 261 -7.61 5.71 13.80
N MET A 262 -7.80 5.03 12.67
CA MET A 262 -8.12 5.65 11.39
C MET A 262 -9.25 4.92 10.69
N VAL A 263 -10.23 5.68 10.20
CA VAL A 263 -11.23 5.26 9.21
C VAL A 263 -10.79 5.77 7.84
N HIS A 264 -10.88 4.94 6.82
CA HIS A 264 -10.42 5.30 5.49
C HIS A 264 -11.25 4.64 4.40
N GLN A 265 -11.71 5.42 3.44
CA GLN A 265 -12.42 4.96 2.26
C GLN A 265 -11.99 5.81 1.06
N GLU A 266 -11.44 5.17 0.03
CA GLU A 266 -11.08 5.84 -1.21
C GLU A 266 -11.39 4.99 -2.43
N ASP A 267 -11.74 5.64 -3.53
CA ASP A 267 -11.75 5.03 -4.87
C ASP A 267 -10.59 5.59 -5.70
N ALA A 268 -9.46 4.87 -5.66
CA ALA A 268 -8.28 5.19 -6.45
C ALA A 268 -8.36 4.71 -7.93
N GLY A 269 -9.54 4.28 -8.38
CA GLY A 269 -9.76 3.69 -9.72
C GLY A 269 -9.12 2.31 -9.85
N LEU A 270 -9.11 1.53 -8.77
CA LEU A 270 -8.57 0.18 -8.71
C LEU A 270 -9.71 -0.82 -8.51
N ASN A 271 -9.57 -2.00 -9.13
CA ASN A 271 -10.45 -3.10 -8.79
C ASN A 271 -10.33 -3.41 -7.29
N VAL A 272 -11.47 -3.56 -6.62
CA VAL A 272 -11.56 -3.70 -5.16
C VAL A 272 -10.75 -4.88 -4.62
N GLU A 273 -10.78 -6.03 -5.28
CA GLU A 273 -10.04 -7.23 -4.85
C GLU A 273 -8.53 -7.02 -5.01
N MET A 274 -8.11 -6.39 -6.12
CA MET A 274 -6.72 -6.02 -6.34
C MET A 274 -6.23 -5.00 -5.30
N ALA A 275 -7.05 -3.99 -4.98
CA ALA A 275 -6.74 -2.99 -3.97
C ALA A 275 -6.58 -3.63 -2.59
N LYS A 276 -7.52 -4.50 -2.19
CA LYS A 276 -7.45 -5.25 -0.93
C LYS A 276 -6.22 -6.14 -0.85
N MET A 277 -5.92 -6.88 -1.91
CA MET A 277 -4.72 -7.74 -1.97
C MET A 277 -3.43 -6.91 -1.89
N ALA A 278 -3.34 -5.81 -2.63
CA ALA A 278 -2.18 -4.93 -2.61
C ALA A 278 -1.96 -4.31 -1.22
N PHE A 279 -3.05 -3.85 -0.59
CA PHE A 279 -3.04 -3.35 0.78
C PHE A 279 -2.57 -4.42 1.76
N ALA A 280 -3.20 -5.60 1.79
CA ALA A 280 -2.87 -6.68 2.74
C ALA A 280 -1.40 -7.12 2.63
N LYS A 281 -0.84 -7.15 1.42
CA LYS A 281 0.57 -7.52 1.17
C LYS A 281 1.56 -6.40 1.49
N GLY A 282 1.18 -5.15 1.26
CA GLY A 282 2.08 -3.99 1.32
C GLY A 282 2.07 -3.24 2.65
N ILE A 283 0.93 -3.21 3.35
CA ILE A 283 0.69 -2.26 4.45
C ILE A 283 1.67 -2.41 5.60
N TRP A 284 2.04 -3.64 5.98
CA TRP A 284 3.03 -3.84 7.05
C TRP A 284 4.39 -3.22 6.74
N SER A 285 4.89 -3.40 5.51
CA SER A 285 6.16 -2.79 5.11
C SER A 285 6.07 -1.27 5.10
N TYR A 286 4.92 -0.72 4.70
CA TYR A 286 4.67 0.71 4.75
C TYR A 286 4.65 1.23 6.19
N VAL A 287 3.96 0.54 7.10
CA VAL A 287 3.88 0.91 8.52
C VAL A 287 5.24 0.84 9.21
N CYS A 288 6.07 -0.18 8.94
CA CYS A 288 7.45 -0.21 9.44
C CYS A 288 8.27 1.00 8.94
N LYS A 289 8.16 1.36 7.66
CA LYS A 289 8.84 2.55 7.11
C LYS A 289 8.33 3.85 7.74
N MET A 290 7.04 3.90 8.07
CA MET A 290 6.43 5.03 8.77
C MET A 290 6.99 5.16 10.19
N ASP A 291 7.14 4.05 10.94
CA ASP A 291 7.83 4.05 12.25
C ASP A 291 9.27 4.55 12.11
N ASP A 292 10.05 3.99 11.17
CA ASP A 292 11.43 4.45 10.92
C ASP A 292 11.49 5.96 10.64
N ALA A 293 10.54 6.48 9.85
CA ALA A 293 10.45 7.90 9.53
C ALA A 293 10.08 8.74 10.76
N LEU A 294 9.15 8.29 11.60
CA LEU A 294 8.77 8.95 12.85
C LEU A 294 9.94 9.01 13.84
N ARG A 295 10.73 7.93 13.97
CA ARG A 295 11.92 7.92 14.84
C ARG A 295 12.99 8.88 14.35
N LYS A 296 13.21 8.97 13.04
CA LYS A 296 14.12 9.95 12.42
C LYS A 296 13.63 11.38 12.57
N TYR A 297 12.32 11.61 12.44
CA TYR A 297 11.70 12.90 12.66
C TYR A 297 11.98 13.42 14.07
N SER A 298 11.90 12.51 15.06
CA SER A 298 12.18 12.82 16.47
C SER A 298 13.66 13.07 16.76
N ALA A 299 14.57 12.38 16.07
CA ALA A 299 16.02 12.48 16.30
C ALA A 299 16.68 13.70 15.62
N GLY A 300 16.11 14.19 14.52
CA GLY A 300 16.71 15.22 13.68
C GLY A 300 16.75 16.64 14.26
N GLY A 301 16.43 16.85 15.53
CA GLY A 301 16.54 18.15 16.21
C GLY A 301 15.64 19.26 15.65
N LYS A 302 14.88 19.00 14.57
CA LYS A 302 13.81 19.86 14.08
C LYS A 302 12.59 19.72 14.97
N GLN A 303 12.77 19.98 16.26
CA GLN A 303 11.78 20.65 17.10
C GLN A 303 11.66 22.11 16.63
N ASN A 304 11.67 22.36 15.32
CA ASN A 304 10.93 23.52 14.85
C ASN A 304 9.52 23.10 15.13
N ASN A 305 8.94 23.68 16.18
CA ASN A 305 7.49 23.77 16.33
C ASN A 305 6.93 23.87 14.90
N ILE A 306 6.27 22.82 14.41
CA ILE A 306 5.37 22.96 13.26
C ILE A 306 4.06 23.55 13.78
N ILE A 307 4.14 24.31 14.87
CA ILE A 307 3.62 25.67 14.89
C ILE A 307 4.72 26.58 14.29
N ASN A 308 5.04 26.40 13.01
CA ASN A 308 5.80 27.43 12.30
C ASN A 308 4.81 28.60 12.18
N PRO A 309 5.14 29.82 12.63
CA PRO A 309 4.18 30.92 12.80
C PRO A 309 3.62 31.49 11.49
N THR A 310 3.94 30.90 10.35
CA THR A 310 3.41 31.31 9.05
C THR A 310 2.45 30.24 8.56
N ALA A 311 1.18 30.42 8.97
CA ALA A 311 0.00 29.82 8.35
C ALA A 311 -0.41 28.39 8.81
N VAL A 312 -0.50 28.17 10.12
CA VAL A 312 -1.24 27.02 10.70
C VAL A 312 -2.62 27.49 11.15
N LEU A 313 -3.68 26.78 10.76
CA LEU A 313 -5.04 27.06 11.21
C LEU A 313 -5.19 26.73 12.70
N PRO A 314 -6.00 27.49 13.46
CA PRO A 314 -6.26 27.15 14.84
C PRO A 314 -6.93 25.78 14.94
N ILE A 315 -6.46 24.96 15.88
CA ILE A 315 -7.08 23.67 16.18
C ILE A 315 -8.39 23.96 16.94
N GLN A 316 -9.52 23.55 16.37
CA GLN A 316 -10.82 23.74 17.01
C GLN A 316 -10.98 22.80 18.19
N LYS A 317 -11.86 23.13 19.13
CA LYS A 317 -12.26 22.17 20.17
C LYS A 317 -13.34 21.26 19.61
N VAL A 318 -13.34 19.99 20.05
CA VAL A 318 -14.48 19.11 19.79
C VAL A 318 -15.71 19.73 20.49
N PRO A 319 -16.87 19.83 19.80
CA PRO A 319 -18.11 20.27 20.43
C PRO A 319 -18.50 19.39 21.62
N ARG A 320 -18.97 19.99 22.71
CA ARG A 320 -19.20 19.30 23.99
C ARG A 320 -20.17 18.13 23.85
N GLU A 321 -21.16 18.26 22.99
CA GLU A 321 -22.15 17.23 22.67
C GLU A 321 -21.55 15.93 22.16
N PHE A 322 -20.36 15.96 21.56
CA PHE A 322 -19.67 14.76 21.05
C PHE A 322 -18.72 14.14 22.07
N GLU A 323 -18.49 14.79 23.21
CA GLU A 323 -17.55 14.33 24.25
C GLU A 323 -18.24 13.48 25.33
N VAL A 324 -19.57 13.53 25.44
CA VAL A 324 -20.37 12.96 26.55
C VAL A 324 -20.43 11.42 26.58
N VAL A 325 -19.94 10.73 25.54
CA VAL A 325 -20.24 9.28 25.36
C VAL A 325 -19.32 8.35 26.19
N LYS A 326 -18.37 8.85 26.98
CA LYS A 326 -17.23 8.00 27.44
C LYS A 326 -17.11 7.67 28.93
N ASP A 327 -17.77 8.37 29.85
CA ASP A 327 -17.46 8.19 31.28
C ASP A 327 -18.21 7.03 31.99
N MET A 328 -19.19 6.37 31.35
CA MET A 328 -19.93 5.29 32.02
C MET A 328 -19.40 3.87 31.71
N LYS A 329 -18.62 3.63 30.65
CA LYS A 329 -18.24 2.26 30.23
C LYS A 329 -16.87 1.80 30.74
N ASP A 330 -15.94 2.70 31.05
CA ASP A 330 -14.59 2.34 31.52
C ASP A 330 -14.51 2.15 33.05
N ALA A 331 -15.51 2.60 33.81
CA ALA A 331 -15.58 2.46 35.27
C ALA A 331 -16.13 1.10 35.74
N GLU A 332 -17.08 0.50 35.01
CA GLU A 332 -17.68 -0.79 35.41
C GLU A 332 -16.78 -2.00 35.14
N ASN A 333 -15.91 -1.96 34.13
CA ASN A 333 -15.00 -3.06 33.84
C ASN A 333 -13.77 -3.14 34.77
N SER A 334 -13.56 -2.12 35.61
CA SER A 334 -12.42 -2.07 36.55
C SER A 334 -12.77 -2.55 37.96
N MET A 335 -14.03 -2.92 38.24
CA MET A 335 -14.50 -3.33 39.57
C MET A 335 -15.10 -4.74 39.64
N ALA A 336 -14.92 -5.56 38.61
CA ALA A 336 -15.48 -6.92 38.55
C ALA A 336 -14.46 -8.00 38.21
N THR A 337 -13.30 -8.06 38.88
CA THR A 337 -12.56 -9.34 39.04
C THR A 337 -11.63 -9.33 40.26
N VAL A 338 -12.20 -9.43 41.47
CA VAL A 338 -11.49 -10.01 42.62
C VAL A 338 -12.36 -11.14 43.15
N ASN A 339 -11.76 -12.33 43.22
CA ASN A 339 -12.24 -13.63 43.72
C ASN A 339 -12.69 -14.64 42.66
N GLN A 340 -11.73 -15.44 42.19
CA GLN A 340 -11.73 -16.88 42.52
C GLN A 340 -10.36 -17.48 42.22
N GLN A 341 -9.66 -17.88 43.28
CA GLN A 341 -8.60 -18.87 43.22
C GLN A 341 -9.26 -20.23 43.01
N HIS A 342 -8.90 -20.94 41.94
CA HIS A 342 -8.94 -22.39 41.92
C HIS A 342 -7.67 -22.89 41.22
N ALA A 343 -6.86 -23.58 42.01
CA ALA A 343 -5.69 -24.31 41.55
C ALA A 343 -6.16 -25.65 40.94
N GLU A 344 -5.75 -25.93 39.70
CA GLU A 344 -5.65 -27.30 39.19
C GLU A 344 -4.33 -27.47 38.44
N ILE A 345 -3.57 -28.46 38.91
CA ILE A 345 -2.31 -28.95 38.32
C ILE A 345 -2.69 -30.08 37.35
N CYS A 346 -2.21 -30.06 36.09
CA CYS A 346 -1.67 -31.27 35.46
C CYS A 346 -0.92 -31.04 34.13
N THR A 347 0.40 -31.19 34.24
CA THR A 347 1.43 -31.83 33.39
C THR A 347 1.33 -32.04 31.86
N SER A 348 2.56 -32.06 31.28
CA SER A 348 3.01 -32.70 30.02
C SER A 348 2.84 -31.89 28.73
N LYS A 349 3.82 -31.69 27.83
CA LYS A 349 5.19 -32.21 27.63
C LYS A 349 5.96 -31.24 26.72
N LYS A 350 7.27 -31.09 26.96
CA LYS A 350 8.25 -30.58 25.99
C LYS A 350 8.17 -31.39 24.69
N LEU A 351 8.14 -30.70 23.55
CA LEU A 351 8.70 -31.21 22.30
C LEU A 351 9.38 -30.08 21.54
N THR A 352 10.70 -30.12 21.59
CA THR A 352 11.64 -29.39 20.75
C THR A 352 11.51 -29.83 19.30
N ARG A 353 11.37 -28.91 18.34
CA ARG A 353 12.03 -29.03 17.02
C ARG A 353 11.96 -27.74 16.20
N ARG A 354 13.12 -27.11 15.98
CA ARG A 354 13.38 -26.37 14.74
C ARG A 354 13.39 -27.34 13.56
N PRO A 355 13.06 -26.86 12.36
CA PRO A 355 13.92 -27.17 11.22
C PRO A 355 14.39 -25.92 10.48
N SER A 356 15.55 -26.12 9.87
CA SER A 356 16.43 -25.21 9.17
C SER A 356 15.95 -24.84 7.77
N SER A 357 16.29 -23.62 7.38
CA SER A 357 16.75 -23.13 6.07
C SER A 357 16.51 -23.96 4.79
N LYS A 358 16.11 -23.20 3.75
CA LYS A 358 16.22 -23.42 2.30
C LYS A 358 15.17 -24.32 1.64
N LEU A 359 14.75 -23.85 0.45
CA LEU A 359 13.86 -24.44 -0.56
C LEU A 359 12.37 -24.07 -0.48
N ILE A 360 12.00 -22.89 -1.01
CA ILE A 360 10.99 -22.74 -2.09
C ILE A 360 11.34 -21.45 -2.87
N ALA A 361 12.41 -21.49 -3.65
CA ALA A 361 12.58 -20.64 -4.81
C ALA A 361 12.63 -21.58 -6.02
N ASN A 362 11.95 -21.22 -7.11
CA ASN A 362 11.82 -21.90 -8.42
C ASN A 362 10.45 -22.52 -8.76
N GLY A 363 9.44 -22.46 -7.88
CA GLY A 363 8.08 -22.93 -8.19
C GLY A 363 7.11 -21.88 -8.75
N LEU A 364 7.32 -20.59 -8.46
CA LEU A 364 6.34 -19.54 -8.77
C LEU A 364 6.48 -18.88 -10.16
N LEU A 365 7.57 -19.12 -10.88
CA LEU A 365 7.81 -18.45 -12.18
C LEU A 365 7.00 -19.05 -13.34
N LEU A 366 6.59 -20.31 -13.25
CA LEU A 366 5.85 -20.98 -14.34
C LEU A 366 4.33 -20.82 -14.24
N LEU A 367 3.79 -20.61 -13.03
CA LEU A 367 2.35 -20.35 -12.85
C LEU A 367 1.99 -18.88 -13.12
N GLY A 368 2.91 -17.95 -12.84
CA GLY A 368 2.73 -16.53 -13.16
C GLY A 368 2.84 -16.20 -14.65
N GLY A 369 3.63 -16.96 -15.41
CA GLY A 369 3.81 -16.76 -16.85
C GLY A 369 2.59 -17.16 -17.70
N ALA A 370 1.85 -18.20 -17.30
CA ALA A 370 0.68 -18.67 -18.04
C ALA A 370 -0.53 -17.72 -17.94
N ILE A 371 -0.63 -16.95 -16.85
CA ILE A 371 -1.71 -15.99 -16.61
C ILE A 371 -1.45 -14.65 -17.35
N TYR A 372 -0.18 -14.31 -17.60
CA TYR A 372 0.18 -13.04 -18.26
C TYR A 372 -0.03 -13.05 -19.79
N LEU A 373 -0.13 -14.23 -20.41
CA LEU A 373 -0.38 -14.36 -21.86
C LEU A 373 -1.87 -14.51 -22.24
N SER A 374 -2.76 -14.76 -21.27
CA SER A 374 -4.20 -14.86 -21.52
C SER A 374 -4.90 -13.54 -21.22
N ARG A 375 -4.76 -12.56 -22.11
CA ARG A 375 -5.67 -11.41 -22.15
C ARG A 375 -7.08 -11.86 -22.57
N GLY A 376 -7.87 -12.37 -21.62
CA GLY A 376 -9.33 -12.36 -21.69
C GLY A 376 -10.02 -13.37 -22.62
N HIS A 377 -9.41 -14.50 -22.99
CA HIS A 377 -10.15 -15.63 -23.58
C HIS A 377 -9.84 -16.92 -22.81
N SER A 378 -10.84 -17.44 -22.10
CA SER A 378 -10.76 -18.50 -21.08
C SER A 378 -10.51 -19.92 -21.60
N SER A 379 -10.36 -20.13 -22.91
CA SER A 379 -10.30 -21.47 -23.49
C SER A 379 -8.90 -21.96 -23.90
N LEU A 380 -7.90 -21.09 -24.03
CA LEU A 380 -6.57 -21.50 -24.48
C LEU A 380 -5.63 -21.85 -23.32
N GLY A 381 -5.63 -21.05 -22.25
CA GLY A 381 -4.82 -21.31 -21.06
C GLY A 381 -5.21 -22.60 -20.32
N SER A 382 -6.52 -22.89 -20.26
CA SER A 382 -7.06 -24.14 -19.71
C SER A 382 -6.70 -25.35 -20.57
N LYS A 383 -6.74 -25.24 -21.90
CA LYS A 383 -6.32 -26.31 -22.83
C LYS A 383 -4.82 -26.60 -22.74
N VAL A 384 -3.98 -25.57 -22.62
CA VAL A 384 -2.52 -25.75 -22.47
C VAL A 384 -2.18 -26.37 -21.10
N ALA A 385 -2.85 -25.95 -20.02
CA ALA A 385 -2.68 -26.56 -18.71
C ALA A 385 -3.12 -28.04 -18.69
N MET A 386 -4.26 -28.35 -19.33
CA MET A 386 -4.76 -29.73 -19.45
C MET A 386 -3.87 -30.60 -20.35
N ALA A 387 -3.35 -30.06 -21.46
CA ALA A 387 -2.39 -30.76 -22.32
C ALA A 387 -1.07 -31.04 -21.59
N TYR A 388 -0.59 -30.09 -20.77
CA TYR A 388 0.60 -30.29 -19.93
C TYR A 388 0.37 -31.36 -18.86
N LEU A 389 -0.77 -31.31 -18.15
CA LEU A 389 -1.14 -32.34 -17.16
C LEU A 389 -1.30 -33.71 -17.82
N ALA A 390 -1.97 -33.80 -18.97
CA ALA A 390 -2.11 -35.03 -19.74
C ALA A 390 -0.74 -35.59 -20.18
N SER A 391 0.17 -34.73 -20.67
CA SER A 391 1.53 -35.13 -21.07
C SER A 391 2.37 -35.65 -19.89
N LYS A 392 2.14 -35.12 -18.69
CA LYS A 392 2.83 -35.53 -17.47
C LYS A 392 2.28 -36.84 -16.92
N LEU A 393 1.00 -37.11 -17.14
CA LEU A 393 0.34 -38.37 -16.78
C LEU A 393 0.71 -39.50 -17.76
N THR A 394 0.81 -39.24 -19.06
CA THR A 394 1.30 -40.23 -20.03
C THR A 394 2.77 -40.58 -19.82
N LYS A 395 3.60 -39.62 -19.38
CA LYS A 395 5.00 -39.88 -19.00
C LYS A 395 5.16 -40.70 -17.71
N ARG A 396 4.15 -40.70 -16.83
CA ARG A 396 4.08 -41.59 -15.65
C ARG A 396 3.49 -42.97 -15.97
N GLY A 397 2.62 -43.08 -16.97
CA GLY A 397 2.10 -44.36 -17.46
C GLY A 397 3.14 -45.20 -18.22
N GLY A 398 4.06 -44.56 -18.95
CA GLY A 398 5.15 -45.25 -19.67
C GLY A 398 6.25 -45.83 -18.79
N ALA A 399 6.37 -45.37 -17.54
CA ALA A 399 7.35 -45.88 -16.57
C ALA A 399 6.83 -47.07 -15.73
N ALA A 400 5.53 -47.37 -15.78
CA ALA A 400 4.93 -48.51 -15.09
C ALA A 400 4.85 -49.79 -15.96
N ALA A 401 4.99 -49.67 -17.28
CA ALA A 401 4.87 -50.80 -18.21
C ALA A 401 6.18 -51.59 -18.46
N THR A 402 7.32 -51.17 -17.89
CA THR A 402 8.62 -51.87 -18.02
C THR A 402 9.12 -52.52 -16.74
N ALA A 403 8.33 -52.49 -15.65
CA ALA A 403 8.70 -53.07 -14.35
C ALA A 403 7.97 -54.39 -14.00
N SER A 404 7.22 -54.99 -14.93
CA SER A 404 6.43 -56.22 -14.69
C SER A 404 6.96 -57.50 -15.39
N SER A 405 8.10 -57.47 -16.08
CA SER A 405 8.65 -58.67 -16.75
C SER A 405 10.00 -59.14 -16.20
N LYS A 406 10.22 -59.03 -14.88
CA LYS A 406 11.43 -59.57 -14.26
C LYS A 406 11.25 -60.01 -12.80
N LYS A 407 10.19 -60.77 -12.49
CA LYS A 407 10.14 -61.58 -11.26
C LYS A 407 9.04 -62.66 -11.23
N THR A 408 9.23 -63.77 -11.94
CA THR A 408 8.87 -65.11 -11.42
C THR A 408 9.52 -66.22 -12.26
N ARG A 409 10.36 -66.99 -11.58
CA ARG A 409 10.52 -68.43 -11.80
C ARG A 409 9.33 -69.11 -11.13
#